data_AF-A0A7U9DYH8-F1
#
_entry.id   AF-A0A7U9DYH8-F1
#
_cell.length_a   1.000
_cell.length_b   1.000
_cell.length_c   1.000
_cell.angle_alpha   90.00
_cell.angle_beta   90.00
_cell.angle_gamma   90.00
#
_symmetry.space_group_name_H-M   'P 1'
#
loop_
_entity.id
_entity.type
_entity.pdbx_description
1 polymer ?
#
loop_
_entity_poly.entity_id
_entity_poly.type
_entity_poly.pdbx_seq_one_letter_code
_entity_poly.pdbx_strand_id
1 'polypeptide(L)'
;METGRKRAAEDPFRSGVIPTDFDAVPHTFGLLATAELYARVTGDHRYDDFAAQQRAWVFGANAWGTSFVVGAGDLYPHCLQHQVANLAMSRTGRGDILRGAVVNGPNDADLLKEQDAFDGSRPCSFAPEGGPWSRYDGHGAGYVDDVRAWQTVEPADDFTSTALYALSLTAARS
;
A
#
# COMPACT_ATOMS: atom_id res chain seq x y z
N MET A 1 -0.93 -7.34 17.30
CA MET A 1 0.53 -7.14 17.40
C MET A 1 1.29 -8.45 17.28
N GLU A 2 1.24 -9.32 18.29
CA GLU A 2 2.03 -10.57 18.27
C GLU A 2 1.72 -11.49 17.09
N THR A 3 0.45 -11.60 16.68
CA THR A 3 0.05 -12.33 15.47
C THR A 3 0.73 -11.78 14.22
N GLY A 4 0.74 -10.45 14.04
CA GLY A 4 1.40 -9.82 12.90
C GLY A 4 2.92 -9.96 12.94
N ARG A 5 3.52 -9.83 14.13
CA ARG A 5 4.97 -10.02 14.32
C ARG A 5 5.42 -11.45 13.98
N LYS A 6 4.65 -12.46 14.40
CA LYS A 6 4.91 -13.87 14.05
C LYS A 6 4.80 -14.10 12.55
N ARG A 7 3.76 -13.54 11.90
CA ARG A 7 3.61 -13.61 10.44
C ARG A 7 4.80 -12.98 9.71
N ALA A 8 5.19 -11.77 10.10
CA ALA A 8 6.34 -11.07 9.52
C ALA A 8 7.67 -11.83 9.70
N ALA A 9 7.80 -12.67 10.73
CA ALA A 9 9.00 -13.48 10.93
C ALA A 9 9.15 -14.58 9.87
N GLU A 10 8.04 -15.06 9.31
CA GLU A 10 7.98 -16.12 8.28
C GLU A 10 7.88 -15.56 6.85
N ASP A 11 7.46 -14.30 6.71
CA ASP A 11 7.31 -13.62 5.42
C ASP A 11 8.65 -13.04 4.89
N PRO A 12 9.06 -13.31 3.64
CA PRO A 12 10.30 -12.78 3.05
C PRO A 12 10.38 -11.26 3.01
N PHE A 13 9.23 -10.58 2.94
CA PHE A 13 9.10 -9.12 2.90
C PHE A 13 8.69 -8.53 4.25
N ARG A 14 8.63 -9.35 5.30
CA ARG A 14 8.27 -8.94 6.67
C ARG A 14 6.88 -8.34 6.80
N SER A 15 5.95 -8.74 5.94
CA SER A 15 4.54 -8.33 6.05
C SER A 15 3.90 -8.90 7.33
N GLY A 16 3.30 -8.04 8.14
CA GLY A 16 2.50 -8.42 9.30
C GLY A 16 1.04 -8.73 8.96
N VAL A 17 0.59 -8.37 7.75
CA VAL A 17 -0.78 -8.58 7.25
C VAL A 17 -0.83 -9.80 6.32
N ILE A 18 -2.04 -10.21 5.94
CA ILE A 18 -2.26 -11.22 4.90
C ILE A 18 -2.47 -10.46 3.58
N PRO A 19 -1.54 -10.53 2.60
CA PRO A 19 -1.64 -9.70 1.39
C PRO A 19 -2.77 -10.08 0.42
N THR A 20 -3.47 -11.18 0.67
CA THR A 20 -4.66 -11.60 -0.10
C THR A 20 -5.97 -11.03 0.47
N ASP A 21 -5.94 -10.44 1.66
CA ASP A 21 -7.12 -9.82 2.27
C ASP A 21 -7.27 -8.40 1.75
N PHE A 22 -8.51 -7.90 1.73
CA PHE A 22 -8.77 -6.48 1.52
C PHE A 22 -8.09 -5.63 2.59
N ASP A 23 -7.70 -4.43 2.16
CA ASP A 23 -7.20 -3.35 3.00
C ASP A 23 -5.84 -3.71 3.62
N ALA A 24 -4.99 -4.41 2.87
CA ALA A 24 -3.67 -4.85 3.33
C ALA A 24 -2.78 -3.67 3.77
N VAL A 25 -2.76 -2.57 3.01
CA VAL A 25 -1.97 -1.37 3.32
C VAL A 25 -2.49 -0.59 4.53
N PRO A 26 -3.77 -0.21 4.62
CA PRO A 26 -4.29 0.46 5.82
C PRO A 26 -4.19 -0.43 7.07
N HIS A 27 -4.37 -1.75 6.96
CA HIS A 27 -4.08 -2.67 8.08
C HIS A 27 -2.61 -2.61 8.50
N THR A 28 -1.68 -2.50 7.54
CA THR A 28 -0.25 -2.36 7.84
C THR A 28 0.04 -1.04 8.55
N PHE A 29 -0.57 0.07 8.13
CA PHE A 29 -0.48 1.34 8.87
C PHE A 29 -1.12 1.26 10.26
N GLY A 30 -2.22 0.52 10.43
CA GLY A 30 -2.82 0.24 11.74
C GLY A 30 -1.88 -0.54 12.67
N LEU A 31 -1.15 -1.53 12.15
CA LEU A 31 -0.10 -2.24 12.88
C LEU A 31 1.04 -1.29 13.26
N LEU A 32 1.51 -0.45 12.34
CA LEU A 32 2.52 0.58 12.62
C LEU A 32 2.06 1.50 13.76
N ALA A 33 0.88 2.13 13.62
CA ALA A 33 0.33 3.03 14.63
C ALA A 33 0.18 2.36 16.00
N THR A 34 -0.25 1.10 16.03
CA THR A 34 -0.42 0.37 17.29
C THR A 34 0.94 0.08 17.95
N ALA A 35 1.99 -0.21 17.19
CA ALA A 35 3.33 -0.47 17.73
C ALA A 35 3.93 0.80 18.32
N GLU A 36 3.77 1.90 17.58
CA GLU A 36 4.13 3.25 17.99
C GLU A 36 3.46 3.66 19.30
N LEU A 37 2.13 3.50 19.39
CA LEU A 37 1.37 3.80 20.60
C LEU A 37 1.76 2.89 21.77
N TYR A 38 1.98 1.60 21.51
CA TYR A 38 2.40 0.66 22.54
C TYR A 38 3.71 1.09 23.19
N ALA A 39 4.73 1.41 22.40
CA ALA A 39 6.01 1.89 22.91
C ALA A 39 5.85 3.19 23.72
N ARG A 40 5.05 4.15 23.21
CA ARG A 40 4.81 5.43 23.90
C ARG A 40 4.10 5.30 25.23
N VAL A 41 3.09 4.43 25.31
CA VAL A 41 2.26 4.29 26.52
C VAL A 41 2.93 3.40 27.56
N THR A 42 3.68 2.38 27.14
CA THR A 42 4.24 1.37 28.05
C THR A 42 5.73 1.54 28.34
N GLY A 43 6.47 2.23 27.47
CA GLY A 43 7.94 2.23 27.46
C GLY A 43 8.57 0.90 26.99
N ASP A 44 7.77 -0.09 26.55
CA ASP A 44 8.27 -1.36 26.01
C ASP A 44 8.41 -1.27 24.49
N HIS A 45 9.65 -1.40 24.03
CA HIS A 45 10.08 -1.22 22.64
C HIS A 45 10.16 -2.51 21.83
N ARG A 46 9.63 -3.63 22.33
CA ARG A 46 9.74 -4.94 21.65
C ARG A 46 9.12 -5.03 20.25
N TYR A 47 8.28 -4.07 19.86
CA TYR A 47 7.66 -4.03 18.53
C TYR A 47 8.31 -3.01 17.59
N ASP A 48 9.42 -2.38 17.97
CA ASP A 48 10.06 -1.32 17.17
C ASP A 48 10.60 -1.85 15.84
N ASP A 49 11.28 -2.99 15.84
CA ASP A 49 11.75 -3.62 14.60
C ASP A 49 10.58 -4.03 13.70
N PHE A 50 9.50 -4.53 14.30
CA PHE A 50 8.28 -4.88 13.57
C PHE A 50 7.64 -3.65 12.93
N ALA A 51 7.54 -2.54 13.66
CA ALA A 51 7.05 -1.26 13.17
C ALA A 51 7.89 -0.75 11.98
N ALA A 52 9.22 -0.79 12.11
CA ALA A 52 10.13 -0.41 11.03
C ALA A 52 9.94 -1.28 9.78
N GLN A 53 9.74 -2.59 9.94
CA GLN A 53 9.44 -3.52 8.85
C GLN A 53 8.10 -3.20 8.17
N GLN A 54 7.04 -2.92 8.95
CA GLN A 54 5.73 -2.57 8.41
C GLN A 54 5.80 -1.28 7.60
N ARG A 55 6.53 -0.27 8.11
CA ARG A 55 6.80 0.97 7.39
C ARG A 55 7.59 0.72 6.11
N ALA A 56 8.62 -0.12 6.14
CA ALA A 56 9.38 -0.44 4.94
C ALA A 56 8.50 -1.13 3.88
N TRP A 57 7.64 -2.06 4.30
CA TRP A 57 6.75 -2.80 3.41
C TRP A 57 5.80 -1.88 2.63
N VAL A 58 5.15 -0.90 3.29
CA VAL A 58 4.24 0.04 2.60
C VAL A 58 4.96 1.01 1.64
N PHE A 59 6.26 1.21 1.79
CA PHE A 59 7.07 2.12 0.96
C PHE A 59 7.98 1.39 -0.04
N GLY A 60 7.73 0.11 -0.31
CA GLY A 60 8.39 -0.62 -1.41
C GLY A 60 9.23 -1.82 -1.01
N ALA A 61 9.41 -2.12 0.29
CA ALA A 61 10.01 -3.40 0.72
C ALA A 61 8.98 -4.54 0.68
N ASN A 62 8.31 -4.68 -0.47
CA ASN A 62 7.30 -5.70 -0.77
C ASN A 62 7.64 -6.37 -2.10
N ALA A 63 6.88 -7.41 -2.46
CA ALA A 63 7.16 -8.24 -3.64
C ALA A 63 7.23 -7.43 -4.95
N TRP A 64 6.42 -6.38 -5.06
CA TRP A 64 6.29 -5.57 -6.28
C TRP A 64 7.25 -4.38 -6.31
N GLY A 65 7.98 -4.09 -5.22
CA GLY A 65 8.95 -3.00 -5.18
C GLY A 65 8.35 -1.60 -5.28
N THR A 66 7.03 -1.45 -5.08
CA THR A 66 6.31 -0.18 -5.19
C THR A 66 5.90 0.34 -3.83
N SER A 67 5.99 1.65 -3.63
CA SER A 67 5.26 2.32 -2.56
C SER A 67 3.76 2.23 -2.82
N PHE A 68 2.96 2.11 -1.77
CA PHE A 68 1.50 2.19 -1.84
C PHE A 68 0.96 3.57 -1.46
N VAL A 69 1.86 4.56 -1.34
CA VAL A 69 1.53 5.96 -1.09
C VAL A 69 1.95 6.80 -2.29
N VAL A 70 0.99 7.48 -2.90
CA VAL A 70 1.16 8.23 -4.14
C VAL A 70 2.19 9.35 -3.97
N GLY A 71 3.24 9.32 -4.79
CA GLY A 71 4.31 10.32 -4.78
C GLY A 71 5.37 10.13 -3.70
N ALA A 72 5.37 9.01 -2.97
CA ALA A 72 6.44 8.62 -2.06
C ALA A 72 7.29 7.50 -2.69
N GLY A 73 8.61 7.68 -2.73
CA GLY A 73 9.54 6.75 -3.40
C GLY A 73 9.64 6.95 -4.91
N ASP A 74 10.41 6.09 -5.57
CA ASP A 74 10.67 6.17 -7.02
C ASP A 74 9.59 5.45 -7.86
N LEU A 75 8.87 4.49 -7.25
CA LEU A 75 7.79 3.72 -7.86
C LEU A 75 6.56 3.77 -6.93
N TYR A 76 5.43 4.22 -7.46
CA TYR A 76 4.13 4.34 -6.77
C TYR A 76 2.98 4.22 -7.79
N PRO A 77 1.71 4.05 -7.36
CA PRO A 77 0.56 3.98 -8.26
C PRO A 77 0.39 5.23 -9.16
N HIS A 78 0.21 5.01 -10.47
CA HIS A 78 -0.02 6.04 -11.49
C HIS A 78 -1.44 6.02 -12.07
N CYS A 79 -2.12 4.88 -11.98
CA CYS A 79 -3.41 4.63 -12.59
C CYS A 79 -4.46 4.33 -11.52
N LEU A 80 -4.63 5.25 -10.57
CA LEU A 80 -5.60 5.12 -9.48
C LEU A 80 -7.03 4.91 -9.98
N GLN A 81 -7.75 4.02 -9.31
CA GLN A 81 -9.21 4.00 -9.38
C GLN A 81 -9.74 5.15 -8.53
N HIS A 82 -9.82 6.34 -9.14
CA HIS A 82 -10.38 7.54 -8.51
C HIS A 82 -10.81 8.51 -9.61
N GLN A 83 -12.07 8.97 -9.61
CA GLN A 83 -12.68 9.68 -10.75
C GLN A 83 -11.98 11.02 -11.05
N VAL A 84 -11.73 11.86 -10.03
CA VAL A 84 -11.07 13.15 -10.24
C VAL A 84 -9.62 12.96 -10.73
N ALA A 85 -8.87 12.04 -10.10
CA ALA A 85 -7.53 11.68 -10.56
C ALA A 85 -7.53 11.14 -12.00
N ASN A 86 -8.51 10.29 -12.34
CA ASN A 86 -8.64 9.74 -13.67
C ASN A 86 -8.88 10.81 -14.75
N LEU A 87 -9.53 11.92 -14.41
CA LEU A 87 -9.82 13.00 -15.36
C LEU A 87 -8.76 14.11 -15.38
N ALA A 88 -8.16 14.42 -14.21
CA ALA A 88 -7.36 15.62 -14.02
C ALA A 88 -5.89 15.37 -13.61
N MET A 89 -5.52 14.15 -13.19
CA MET A 89 -4.16 13.87 -12.73
C MET A 89 -3.16 13.80 -13.89
N SER A 90 -1.97 14.38 -13.68
CA SER A 90 -0.81 14.26 -14.56
C SER A 90 -0.43 12.81 -14.83
N ARG A 91 -0.21 12.48 -16.11
CA ARG A 91 0.25 11.15 -16.57
C ARG A 91 1.76 11.00 -16.64
N THR A 92 2.49 12.07 -16.32
CA THR A 92 3.96 12.06 -16.33
C THR A 92 4.57 11.68 -14.99
N GLY A 93 3.73 11.33 -14.00
CA GLY A 93 4.11 11.13 -12.61
C GLY A 93 4.52 12.41 -11.87
N ARG A 94 4.60 13.56 -12.56
CA ARG A 94 5.07 14.84 -11.99
C ARG A 94 3.98 15.92 -12.02
N GLY A 95 4.05 16.87 -11.10
CA GLY A 95 3.07 17.96 -10.97
C GLY A 95 1.83 17.51 -10.20
N ASP A 96 0.65 17.72 -10.80
CA ASP A 96 -0.66 17.44 -10.21
C ASP A 96 -0.90 15.93 -10.10
N ILE A 97 -0.35 15.33 -9.05
CA ILE A 97 -0.66 13.97 -8.60
C ILE A 97 -1.50 14.02 -7.33
N LEU A 98 -2.28 12.98 -7.05
CA LEU A 98 -3.03 12.83 -5.78
C LEU A 98 -2.06 12.47 -4.64
N ARG A 99 -1.09 13.37 -4.38
CA ARG A 99 0.05 13.14 -3.50
C ARG A 99 -0.41 12.78 -2.10
N GLY A 100 0.18 11.72 -1.56
CA GLY A 100 -0.13 11.23 -0.21
C GLY A 100 -1.37 10.34 -0.14
N ALA A 101 -2.13 10.17 -1.22
CA ALA A 101 -3.20 9.17 -1.25
C ALA A 101 -2.62 7.77 -1.03
N VAL A 102 -3.33 7.00 -0.23
CA VAL A 102 -2.98 5.63 0.14
C VAL A 102 -3.96 4.69 -0.53
N VAL A 103 -3.44 3.72 -1.28
CA VAL A 103 -4.24 2.71 -1.96
C VAL A 103 -4.44 1.46 -1.09
N ASN A 104 -5.38 0.60 -1.47
CA ASN A 104 -5.66 -0.68 -0.82
C ASN A 104 -4.39 -1.56 -0.68
N GLY A 105 -3.61 -1.66 -1.77
CA GLY A 105 -2.41 -2.49 -1.85
C GLY A 105 -2.65 -3.82 -2.55
N PRO A 106 -1.86 -4.87 -2.29
CA PRO A 106 -2.12 -6.17 -2.90
C PRO A 106 -3.41 -6.80 -2.39
N ASN A 107 -3.95 -7.72 -3.20
CA ASN A 107 -5.16 -8.49 -2.88
C ASN A 107 -5.06 -9.91 -3.45
N ASP A 108 -6.09 -10.74 -3.28
CA ASP A 108 -6.19 -12.04 -3.94
C ASP A 108 -6.09 -11.85 -5.47
N ALA A 109 -5.11 -12.51 -6.10
CA ALA A 109 -4.84 -12.42 -7.52
C ALA A 109 -6.03 -12.86 -8.39
N ASP A 110 -6.90 -13.72 -7.86
CA ASP A 110 -8.12 -14.14 -8.58
C ASP A 110 -9.11 -12.99 -8.76
N LEU A 111 -9.14 -12.04 -7.82
CA LEU A 111 -9.98 -10.84 -7.92
C LEU A 111 -9.48 -9.86 -8.99
N LEU A 112 -8.24 -10.00 -9.46
CA LEU A 112 -7.63 -9.10 -10.45
C LEU A 112 -7.88 -9.53 -11.89
N LYS A 113 -8.54 -10.69 -12.09
CA LYS A 113 -8.84 -11.26 -13.42
C LYS A 113 -10.00 -10.56 -14.13
N GLU A 114 -10.94 -10.02 -13.37
CA GLU A 114 -12.11 -9.30 -13.88
C GLU A 114 -12.04 -7.85 -13.41
N GLN A 115 -11.80 -6.94 -14.35
CA GLN A 115 -11.66 -5.53 -14.05
C GLN A 115 -12.61 -4.73 -14.94
N ASP A 116 -13.68 -4.23 -14.33
CA ASP A 116 -14.66 -3.38 -15.01
C ASP A 116 -14.22 -1.91 -14.95
N ALA A 117 -14.30 -1.26 -16.10
CA ALA A 117 -14.10 0.18 -16.19
C ALA A 117 -15.41 0.91 -15.87
N PHE A 118 -15.32 2.04 -15.18
CA PHE A 118 -16.45 2.96 -15.08
C PHE A 118 -16.71 3.64 -16.43
N ASP A 119 -17.97 3.81 -16.79
CA ASP A 119 -18.36 4.53 -18.00
C ASP A 119 -17.77 5.95 -18.02
N GLY A 120 -17.14 6.32 -19.13
CA GLY A 120 -16.49 7.62 -19.29
C GLY A 120 -15.13 7.76 -18.61
N SER A 121 -14.61 6.71 -17.96
CA SER A 121 -13.24 6.71 -17.46
C SER A 121 -12.22 6.70 -18.60
N ARG A 122 -11.09 7.39 -18.38
CA ARG A 122 -9.94 7.32 -19.26
C ARG A 122 -9.16 6.04 -18.98
N PRO A 123 -8.86 5.19 -19.99
CA PRO A 123 -8.01 4.03 -19.81
C PRO A 123 -6.66 4.41 -19.20
N CYS A 124 -6.22 3.66 -18.22
CA CYS A 124 -4.90 3.82 -17.60
C CYS A 124 -4.46 2.49 -17.04
N SER A 125 -3.30 2.04 -17.47
CA SER A 125 -2.58 0.92 -16.89
C SER A 125 -1.10 1.26 -16.90
N PHE A 126 -0.39 0.92 -15.84
CA PHE A 126 1.04 1.14 -15.70
C PHE A 126 1.71 -0.16 -15.28
N ALA A 127 2.87 -0.43 -15.84
CA ALA A 127 3.77 -1.49 -15.42
C ALA A 127 5.22 -1.00 -15.57
N PRO A 128 6.13 -1.35 -14.65
CA PRO A 128 7.53 -0.94 -14.74
C PRO A 128 8.21 -1.55 -15.98
N GLU A 129 9.23 -0.86 -16.49
CA GLU A 129 9.99 -1.28 -17.68
C GLU A 129 10.64 -2.65 -17.46
N GLY A 130 9.99 -3.72 -17.93
CA GLY A 130 10.54 -5.08 -17.87
C GLY A 130 9.52 -6.22 -17.73
N GLY A 131 8.23 -5.94 -17.46
CA GLY A 131 7.19 -6.97 -17.47
C GLY A 131 5.93 -6.64 -16.68
N PRO A 132 4.89 -7.50 -16.77
CA PRO A 132 3.68 -7.34 -15.98
C PRO A 132 3.98 -7.49 -14.49
N TRP A 133 3.17 -6.84 -13.65
CA TRP A 133 3.24 -6.98 -12.19
C TRP A 133 3.14 -8.43 -11.72
N SER A 134 2.41 -9.27 -12.47
CA SER A 134 2.23 -10.69 -12.18
C SER A 134 3.50 -11.54 -12.17
N ARG A 135 4.64 -11.00 -12.63
CA ARG A 135 5.95 -11.62 -12.41
C ARG A 135 6.29 -11.71 -10.91
N TYR A 136 5.77 -10.80 -10.10
CA TYR A 136 6.07 -10.67 -8.67
C TYR A 136 4.97 -11.23 -7.77
N ASP A 137 3.85 -11.66 -8.35
CA ASP A 137 2.76 -12.30 -7.62
C ASP A 137 3.23 -13.63 -7.01
N GLY A 138 2.65 -13.98 -5.87
CA GLY A 138 3.06 -15.15 -5.12
C GLY A 138 2.16 -15.41 -3.93
N HIS A 139 2.08 -16.68 -3.50
CA HIS A 139 1.24 -17.09 -2.36
C HIS A 139 -0.23 -16.66 -2.47
N GLY A 140 -0.76 -16.55 -3.70
CA GLY A 140 -2.13 -16.12 -3.98
C GLY A 140 -2.33 -14.60 -4.03
N ALA A 141 -1.34 -13.80 -3.62
CA ALA A 141 -1.43 -12.34 -3.65
C ALA A 141 -0.96 -11.78 -4.99
N GLY A 142 -1.66 -10.74 -5.46
CA GLY A 142 -1.32 -9.98 -6.65
C GLY A 142 -1.49 -8.47 -6.46
N TYR A 143 -0.83 -7.71 -7.32
CA TYR A 143 -0.97 -6.26 -7.39
C TYR A 143 -0.94 -5.84 -8.87
N VAL A 144 -1.74 -4.84 -9.23
CA VAL A 144 -1.68 -4.21 -10.55
C VAL A 144 -1.89 -2.71 -10.38
N ASP A 145 -1.26 -1.91 -11.24
CA ASP A 145 -1.51 -0.46 -11.30
C ASP A 145 -2.41 -0.17 -12.52
N ASP A 146 -3.71 -0.42 -12.35
CA ASP A 146 -4.73 -0.29 -13.40
C ASP A 146 -5.97 0.39 -12.84
N VAL A 147 -6.51 1.37 -13.58
CA VAL A 147 -7.68 2.15 -13.14
C VAL A 147 -8.91 1.29 -12.87
N ARG A 148 -8.97 0.09 -13.44
CA ARG A 148 -10.10 -0.85 -13.27
C ARG A 148 -9.94 -1.75 -12.04
N ALA A 149 -8.75 -1.81 -11.45
CA ALA A 149 -8.40 -2.67 -10.32
C ALA A 149 -8.57 -1.96 -8.99
N TRP A 150 -9.81 -1.62 -8.64
CA TRP A 150 -10.16 -0.98 -7.37
C TRP A 150 -9.64 -1.74 -6.14
N GLN A 151 -9.56 -3.07 -6.24
CA GLN A 151 -9.01 -3.96 -5.22
C GLN A 151 -7.57 -3.63 -4.83
N THR A 152 -6.83 -2.93 -5.69
CA THR A 152 -5.41 -2.62 -5.50
C THR A 152 -5.08 -1.15 -5.44
N VAL A 153 -5.66 -0.34 -6.34
CA VAL A 153 -5.31 1.07 -6.54
C VAL A 153 -6.45 2.04 -6.31
N GLU A 154 -7.53 1.63 -5.67
CA GLU A 154 -8.50 2.56 -5.09
C GLU A 154 -7.91 3.19 -3.82
N PRO A 155 -7.77 4.53 -3.78
CA PRO A 155 -7.45 5.22 -2.55
C PRO A 155 -8.72 5.56 -1.76
N ALA A 156 -8.60 5.59 -0.42
CA ALA A 156 -9.69 5.98 0.46
C ALA A 156 -9.21 6.94 1.58
N ASP A 157 -10.16 7.67 2.17
CA ASP A 157 -9.91 8.66 3.21
C ASP A 157 -9.55 8.00 4.55
N ASP A 158 -10.16 6.88 4.88
CA ASP A 158 -9.81 6.03 6.03
C ASP A 158 -8.41 5.42 5.88
N PHE A 159 -8.00 5.03 4.67
CA PHE A 159 -6.64 4.54 4.41
C PHE A 159 -5.61 5.65 4.63
N THR A 160 -5.90 6.81 4.05
CA THR A 160 -5.00 7.98 4.09
C THR A 160 -4.92 8.57 5.50
N SER A 161 -6.03 8.64 6.23
CA SER A 161 -6.04 9.12 7.61
C SER A 161 -5.30 8.18 8.57
N THR A 162 -5.45 6.86 8.41
CA THR A 162 -4.71 5.87 9.19
C THR A 162 -3.20 5.99 8.94
N ALA A 163 -2.79 6.14 7.68
CA ALA A 163 -1.39 6.35 7.33
C ALA A 163 -0.85 7.66 7.90
N LEU A 164 -1.57 8.78 7.76
CA LEU A 164 -1.19 10.07 8.32
C LEU A 164 -0.97 9.97 9.83
N TYR A 165 -1.87 9.28 10.54
CA TYR A 165 -1.74 9.07 11.98
C TYR A 165 -0.49 8.23 12.33
N ALA A 166 -0.31 7.07 11.69
CA ALA A 166 0.84 6.20 11.90
C ALA A 166 2.18 6.89 11.63
N LEU A 167 2.26 7.66 10.55
CA LEU A 167 3.47 8.40 10.16
C LEU A 167 3.74 9.57 11.11
N SER A 168 2.71 10.27 11.58
CA SER A 168 2.85 11.33 12.58
C SER A 168 3.38 10.80 13.91
N LEU A 169 2.91 9.61 14.33
CA LEU A 169 3.47 8.92 15.50
C LEU A 169 4.94 8.53 15.27
N THR A 170 5.27 8.01 14.10
CA THR A 170 6.64 7.63 13.78
C THR A 170 7.59 8.84 13.79
N ALA A 171 7.17 9.98 13.20
CA ALA A 171 7.97 11.19 13.09
C ALA A 171 8.21 11.89 14.44
N ALA A 172 7.29 11.72 15.40
CA ALA A 172 7.39 12.30 16.74
C ALA A 172 8.11 11.39 17.75
N ARG A 173 8.75 10.30 17.32
CA ARG A 173 9.68 9.54 18.17
C ARG A 173 10.97 10.35 18.34
N SER A 174 11.16 10.88 19.56
CA SER A 174 12.39 11.52 20.03
C SER A 174 13.43 10.51 20.48
#